data_AF-A0A5P8K328-F1
#
_entry.id   AF-A0A5P8K328-F1
#
_cell.length_a   1.000
_cell.length_b   1.000
_cell.length_c   1.000
_cell.angle_alpha   90.00
_cell.angle_beta   90.00
_cell.angle_gamma   90.00
#
_symmetry.space_group_name_H-M   'P 1'
#
loop_
_entity.id
_entity.type
_entity.pdbx_description
1 polymer ?
#
loop_
_entity_poly.entity_id
_entity_poly.type
_entity_poly.pdbx_seq_one_letter_code
_entity_poly.pdbx_strand_id
1 'polypeptide(L)' 'MPEDPTGGYVPNPRQTKLILTQEAADVARFMEGAEMLGTGLQIKRIALPRKDEPFVFQEWWEVRVFDDPHLGSREDFDGA' A
#
# COMPACT_ATOMS: atom_id res chain seq x y z
N MET A 1 -17.38 -6.65 0.73
CA MET A 1 -18.15 -7.55 -0.16
C MET A 1 -17.19 -8.57 -0.76
N PRO A 2 -17.60 -9.82 -1.06
CA PRO A 2 -16.72 -10.89 -1.55
C PRO A 2 -16.11 -10.67 -2.94
N GLU A 3 -16.50 -9.59 -3.62
CA GLU A 3 -16.22 -9.29 -5.03
C GLU A 3 -15.52 -7.95 -5.24
N ASP A 4 -14.97 -7.38 -4.17
CA ASP A 4 -14.05 -6.25 -4.25
C ASP A 4 -12.60 -6.78 -4.20
N PRO A 5 -11.88 -6.85 -5.33
CA PRO A 5 -10.48 -7.32 -5.36
C PRO A 5 -9.55 -6.41 -4.57
N THR A 6 -9.99 -5.18 -4.26
CA THR A 6 -9.27 -4.25 -3.40
C THR A 6 -9.68 -4.42 -1.93
N GLY A 7 -10.74 -5.15 -1.58
CA GLY A 7 -11.15 -5.37 -0.19
C GLY A 7 -11.82 -4.17 0.49
N GLY A 8 -12.47 -3.28 -0.26
CA GLY A 8 -13.19 -2.11 0.24
C GLY A 8 -12.49 -0.78 -0.02
N TYR A 9 -11.45 -0.74 -0.86
CA TYR A 9 -10.65 0.47 -1.10
C TYR A 9 -11.07 1.27 -2.36
N VAL A 10 -12.15 0.86 -3.05
CA VAL A 10 -12.69 1.47 -4.29
C VAL A 10 -13.67 2.65 -4.04
N PRO A 11 -13.28 3.68 -3.29
CA PRO A 11 -13.40 4.95 -3.98
C PRO A 11 -12.14 5.73 -3.71
N ASN A 12 -11.20 5.70 -4.66
CA ASN A 12 -9.94 6.43 -4.65
C ASN A 12 -10.15 7.84 -4.06
N PRO A 13 -9.88 8.07 -2.77
CA PRO A 13 -9.78 9.42 -2.28
C PRO A 13 -8.33 9.78 -2.54
N ARG A 14 -8.07 10.96 -3.11
CA ARG A 14 -6.73 11.53 -3.30
C ARG A 14 -6.01 11.75 -1.95
N GLN A 15 -5.77 10.69 -1.20
CA GLN A 15 -5.36 10.66 0.18
C GLN A 15 -4.27 9.62 0.31
N THR A 16 -3.08 10.11 0.67
CA THR A 16 -1.97 9.26 1.02
C THR A 16 -2.35 8.37 2.20
N LYS A 17 -2.30 7.05 2.00
CA LYS A 17 -2.58 6.07 3.05
C LYS A 17 -1.27 5.54 3.60
N LEU A 18 -1.18 5.45 4.93
CA LEU A 18 -0.09 4.80 5.64
C LEU A 18 -0.62 3.54 6.30
N ILE A 19 -0.01 2.40 5.98
CA ILE A 19 -0.42 1.09 6.47
C ILE A 19 0.79 0.43 7.12
N LEU A 20 0.55 -0.19 8.28
CA LEU A 20 1.53 -1.00 8.98
C LEU A 20 1.03 -2.45 9.03
N THR A 21 1.79 -3.37 8.44
CA THR A 21 1.50 -4.81 8.50
C THR A 21 2.76 -5.59 8.84
N GLN A 22 2.62 -6.76 9.44
CA GLN A 22 3.74 -7.69 9.65
C GLN A 22 3.79 -8.76 8.55
N GLU A 23 2.69 -8.95 7.83
CA GLU A 23 2.55 -10.01 6.83
C GLU A 23 3.03 -9.52 5.46
N ALA A 24 4.02 -10.21 4.89
CA ALA A 24 4.51 -9.89 3.55
C ALA A 24 3.44 -10.09 2.46
N ALA A 25 2.49 -10.99 2.69
CA ALA A 25 1.37 -11.23 1.78
C ALA A 25 0.46 -10.00 1.63
N ASP A 26 0.29 -9.21 2.70
CA ASP A 26 -0.48 -7.98 2.63
C ASP A 26 0.24 -6.92 1.79
N VAL A 27 1.57 -6.83 1.91
CA VAL A 27 2.40 -5.95 1.08
C VAL A 27 2.24 -6.27 -0.39
N ALA A 28 2.27 -7.55 -0.77
CA ALA A 28 2.07 -7.98 -2.16
C ALA A 28 0.70 -7.54 -2.71
N ARG A 29 -0.37 -7.66 -1.91
CA ARG A 29 -1.71 -7.18 -2.30
C ARG A 29 -1.76 -5.66 -2.45
N PHE A 30 -1.02 -4.91 -1.62
CA PHE A 30 -0.93 -3.46 -1.78
C PHE A 30 -0.18 -3.06 -3.04
N MET A 31 0.84 -3.81 -3.44
CA MET A 31 1.55 -3.59 -4.70
C MET A 31 0.63 -3.81 -5.90
N GLU A 32 -0.10 -4.92 -5.92
CA GLU A 32 -1.05 -5.24 -7.00
C GLU A 32 -2.17 -4.18 -7.10
N GLY A 33 -2.75 -3.80 -5.97
CA GLY A 33 -3.76 -2.74 -5.93
C GLY A 33 -3.21 -1.38 -6.37
N ALA A 34 -1.97 -1.04 -6.03
CA ALA A 34 -1.35 0.22 -6.43
C ALA A 34 -1.10 0.30 -7.94
N GLU A 35 -0.64 -0.80 -8.55
CA GLU A 35 -0.46 -0.93 -10.00
C GLU A 35 -1.80 -0.82 -10.74
N MET A 36 -2.84 -1.51 -10.27
CA MET A 36 -4.18 -1.45 -10.88
C MET A 36 -4.79 -0.04 -10.85
N LEU A 37 -4.47 0.76 -9.82
CA LEU A 37 -5.04 2.08 -9.62
C LEU A 37 -4.16 3.22 -10.16
N GLY A 38 -2.98 2.93 -10.71
CA GLY A 38 -2.04 3.95 -11.19
C GLY A 38 -1.50 4.84 -10.06
N THR A 39 -1.33 4.29 -8.86
CA THR A 39 -0.88 5.05 -7.68
C THR A 39 0.58 4.75 -7.34
N GLY A 40 1.26 5.74 -6.76
CA GLY A 40 2.62 5.58 -6.27
C GLY A 40 2.66 4.79 -4.97
N LEU A 41 3.70 3.97 -4.81
CA LEU A 41 3.88 3.13 -3.63
C LEU A 41 5.30 3.28 -3.07
N GLN A 42 5.39 3.45 -1.75
CA GLN A 42 6.64 3.38 -1.01
C GLN A 42 6.52 2.32 0.08
N ILE A 43 7.42 1.34 0.04
CA ILE A 43 7.49 0.26 1.04
C ILE A 43 8.81 0.41 1.80
N LYS A 44 8.74 0.34 3.13
CA LYS A 44 9.91 0.31 4.02
C LYS A 44 9.73 -0.77 5.08
N ARG A 45 10.84 -1.37 5.49
CA ARG A 45 10.87 -2.21 6.69
C ARG A 45 11.30 -1.35 7.87
N ILE A 46 10.49 -1.31 8.91
CA ILE A 46 10.75 -0.52 10.12
C ILE A 46 10.68 -1.43 11.34
N ALA A 47 11.33 -1.01 12.42
CA ALA A 47 11.25 -1.68 13.72
C ALA A 47 10.57 -0.73 14.71
N LEU A 48 9.46 -1.18 15.30
CA LEU A 48 8.71 -0.41 16.29
C LEU A 48 8.78 -1.13 17.65
N PRO A 49 8.92 -0.39 18.77
CA PRO A 49 8.87 -1.00 20.08
C PRO A 49 7.48 -1.60 20.35
N ARG A 50 7.43 -2.74 21.01
CA ARG A 50 6.17 -3.30 21.49
C ARG A 50 5.57 -2.39 22.55
N LYS A 51 4.24 -2.21 22.50
CA LYS A 51 3.51 -1.32 23.40
C LYS A 51 3.75 -1.66 24.87
N ASP A 52 3.85 -2.95 25.18
CA ASP A 52 3.93 -3.47 26.55
C ASP A 52 5.38 -3.77 26.96
N GLU A 53 6.30 -3.81 26.00
CA GLU A 53 7.71 -4.16 26.17
C GLU A 53 8.59 -3.21 25.32
N PRO A 54 8.87 -1.97 25.78
CA PRO A 54 9.48 -0.93 24.95
C PRO A 54 10.94 -1.21 24.56
N PHE A 55 11.58 -2.20 25.19
CA PHE A 55 12.93 -2.65 24.85
C PHE A 55 12.93 -3.79 23.82
N VAL A 56 11.75 -4.33 23.49
CA VAL A 56 11.57 -5.38 22.48
C VAL A 56 11.06 -4.73 21.21
N PHE A 57 11.86 -4.84 20.15
CA PHE A 57 11.52 -4.31 18.84
C PHE A 57 10.86 -5.39 17.99
N GLN A 58 9.78 -5.02 17.33
CA GLN A 58 9.08 -5.86 16.38
C GLN A 58 9.18 -5.24 15.00
N GLU A 59 9.42 -6.07 13.99
CA GLU A 59 9.53 -5.62 12.61
C GLU A 59 8.14 -5.45 11.98
N TRP A 60 8.03 -4.42 11.15
CA TRP A 60 6.83 -4.06 10.41
C TRP A 60 7.19 -3.64 8.99
N TRP A 61 6.25 -3.83 8.10
CA TRP A 61 6.21 -3.20 6.80
C TRP A 61 5.40 -1.91 6.90
N GLU A 62 6.07 -0.79 6.63
CA GLU A 62 5.44 0.50 6.39
C GLU A 62 5.15 0.62 4.89
N VAL A 63 3.87 0.69 4.55
CA VAL A 63 3.40 0.85 3.17
C VAL A 63 2.70 2.19 3.05
N ARG A 64 3.22 3.04 2.17
CA ARG A 64 2.65 4.34 1.85
C ARG A 64 2.18 4.34 0.41
N VAL A 65 0.86 4.46 0.22
CA VAL A 65 0.24 4.64 -1.09
C VAL A 65 -0.02 6.13 -1.27
N PHE A 66 0.42 6.72 -2.38
CA PHE A 66 0.20 8.12 -2.70
C PHE A 66 -0.35 8.29 -4.11
N ASP A 67 -1.14 9.33 -4.30
CA ASP A 67 -1.62 9.75 -5.62
C ASP A 67 -0.44 10.37 -6.37
N ASP A 68 0.07 9.69 -7.41
CA ASP A 68 1.16 10.22 -8.24
C ASP A 68 0.60 10.63 -9.60
N PRO A 69 0.46 11.94 -9.88
CA PRO A 69 -0.08 12.41 -11.15
C PRO A 69 0.85 12.16 -12.34
N HIS A 70 2.08 11.65 -12.13
CA HIS A 70 3.03 11.31 -13.19
C HIS A 70 3.07 9.81 -13.50
N LEU A 71 2.46 8.97 -12.68
CA LEU A 71 2.25 7.57 -13.04
C LEU A 71 1.06 7.54 -13.99
N GLY A 72 1.38 7.50 -15.29
CA GLY A 72 0.38 7.39 -16.35
C GLY A 72 -0.61 6.26 -16.05
N SER A 73 -1.86 6.45 -16.46
CA SER A 73 -2.85 5.40 -16.39
C SER A 73 -2.44 4.26 -17.33
N ARG A 74 -2.90 3.03 -17.06
CA ARG A 74 -2.62 1.87 -17.94
C ARG A 74 -3.10 2.12 -19.39
N GLU A 75 -4.15 2.94 -19.55
CA GLU A 75 -4.65 3.40 -20.86
C GLU A 75 -3.64 4.28 -21.61
N ASP A 76 -2.78 5.02 -20.90
CA ASP A 76 -1.69 5.81 -21.50
C ASP A 76 -0.53 4.93 -22.02
N PHE A 77 -0.40 3.69 -21.50
CA PHE A 77 0.69 2.76 -21.83
C PHE A 77 0.31 1.78 -22.95
N ASP A 78 -0.95 1.33 -23.00
CA ASP A 78 -1.45 0.42 -24.04
C ASP A 78 -1.81 1.15 -25.36
N GLY A 79 -1.81 2.49 -25.36
CA GLY A 79 -2.07 3.34 -26.53
C GLY A 79 -0.84 3.90 -27.25
N ALA A 80 0.39 3.52 -26.82
CA ALA A 80 1.67 4.02 -27.34
C ALA A 80 2.40 3.00 -28.24
#